data_AF-A0A7K0VFW8-F1
#
_entry.id   AF-A0A7K0VFW8-F1
#
_cell.length_a   1.000
_cell.length_b   1.000
_cell.length_c   1.000
_cell.angle_alpha   90.00
_cell.angle_beta   90.00
_cell.angle_gamma   90.00
#
_symmetry.space_group_name_H-M   'P 1'
#
loop_
_entity.id
_entity.type
_entity.pdbx_description
1 polymer ?
#
loop_
_entity_poly.entity_id
_entity_poly.type
_entity_poly.pdbx_seq_one_letter_code
_entity_poly.pdbx_strand_id
1 'polypeptide(L)' 'AENHELPGADLSEESLTVRVVPRQSDEFTCSRCYLVQHRSQVDHEGKAGPICKDCA' A
#
# COMPACT_ATOMS: atom_id res chain seq x y z
N ALA A 1 27.18 -40.19 -16.97
CA ALA A 1 26.29 -39.38 -16.13
C ALA A 1 25.98 -38.14 -16.92
N GLU A 2 24.80 -38.11 -17.51
CA GLU A 2 24.32 -36.99 -18.32
C GLU A 2 24.04 -35.84 -17.35
N ASN A 3 24.69 -34.70 -17.58
CA ASN A 3 24.49 -33.50 -16.79
C ASN A 3 23.10 -32.97 -17.15
N HIS A 4 22.09 -33.38 -16.38
CA HIS A 4 20.76 -32.82 -16.49
C HIS A 4 20.83 -31.38 -15.98
N GLU A 5 21.13 -30.47 -16.91
CA GLU A 5 20.88 -29.05 -16.78
C GLU A 5 19.37 -28.88 -16.59
N LEU A 6 18.95 -28.89 -15.32
CA LEU A 6 17.67 -28.33 -14.93
C LEU A 6 17.72 -26.88 -15.41
N PRO A 7 16.86 -26.44 -16.35
CA PRO A 7 16.80 -25.04 -16.69
C PRO A 7 16.44 -24.34 -15.38
N GLY A 8 17.46 -23.69 -14.80
CA GLY A 8 17.25 -22.74 -13.73
C GLY A 8 16.16 -21.84 -14.26
N ALA A 9 15.00 -21.90 -13.61
CA ALA A 9 13.96 -20.93 -13.78
C ALA A 9 14.59 -19.61 -13.31
N ASP A 10 15.32 -18.98 -14.21
CA ASP A 10 15.89 -17.67 -14.03
C ASP A 10 14.71 -16.72 -14.05
N LEU A 11 14.17 -16.50 -12.87
CA LEU A 11 13.26 -15.41 -12.59
C LEU A 11 14.09 -14.14 -12.30
N SER A 12 15.29 -13.97 -12.89
CA SER A 12 16.12 -12.78 -12.68
C SER A 12 15.71 -11.59 -13.53
N GLU A 13 14.75 -11.77 -14.46
CA GLU A 13 14.29 -10.71 -15.38
C GLU A 13 12.86 -10.20 -15.13
N GLU A 14 12.17 -10.60 -14.06
CA GLU A 14 10.84 -10.03 -13.75
C GLU A 14 10.98 -8.85 -12.77
N SER A 15 11.26 -7.67 -13.31
CA SER A 15 11.24 -6.42 -12.54
C SER A 15 9.78 -6.08 -12.15
N LEU A 16 9.39 -6.36 -10.92
CA LEU A 16 8.09 -5.98 -10.36
C LEU A 16 7.97 -4.44 -10.38
N THR A 17 7.33 -3.90 -11.42
CA THR A 17 7.14 -2.46 -11.58
C THR A 17 6.12 -1.96 -10.56
N VAL A 18 6.61 -1.44 -9.43
CA VAL A 18 5.77 -0.77 -8.44
C VAL A 18 5.44 0.63 -8.93
N ARG A 19 4.17 0.84 -9.30
CA ARG A 19 3.67 2.17 -9.67
C ARG A 19 3.30 2.93 -8.41
N VAL A 20 4.11 3.93 -8.05
CA VAL A 20 3.81 4.84 -6.94
C VAL A 20 2.70 5.79 -7.38
N VAL A 21 1.49 5.59 -6.86
CA VAL A 21 0.39 6.55 -7.03
C VAL A 21 0.57 7.63 -5.97
N PRO A 22 0.75 8.91 -6.37
CA PRO A 22 0.81 10.00 -5.41
C PRO A 22 -0.52 10.09 -4.68
N ARG A 23 -0.44 10.45 -3.40
CA ARG A 23 -1.60 10.57 -2.51
C ARG A 23 -2.64 11.49 -3.17
N GLN A 24 -3.80 10.95 -3.53
CA GLN A 24 -4.86 11.76 -4.14
C GLN A 24 -5.29 12.84 -3.15
N SER A 25 -5.64 14.01 -3.65
CA SER A 25 -6.06 15.16 -2.81
C SER A 25 -7.25 14.84 -1.91
N ASP A 26 -8.02 13.82 -2.25
CA ASP A 26 -9.23 13.40 -1.57
C ASP A 26 -9.05 12.18 -0.66
N GLU A 27 -7.82 11.72 -0.39
CA GLU A 27 -7.53 10.55 0.47
C GLU A 27 -6.69 10.92 1.71
N PHE A 28 -6.95 10.25 2.83
CA PHE A 28 -6.16 10.36 4.06
C PHE A 28 -5.96 9.00 4.73
N THR A 29 -4.87 8.88 5.51
CA THR A 29 -4.61 7.68 6.33
C THR A 29 -5.15 7.94 7.73
N CYS A 30 -6.06 7.09 8.20
CA CYS A 30 -6.58 7.18 9.56
C CYS A 30 -5.48 6.85 10.58
N SER A 31 -5.29 7.72 11.56
CA SER A 31 -4.24 7.55 12.59
C SER A 31 -4.54 6.44 13.59
N ARG A 32 -5.72 5.81 13.50
CA ARG A 32 -6.19 4.76 14.43
C ARG A 32 -6.19 3.36 13.81
N CYS A 33 -6.77 3.21 12.62
CA CYS A 33 -6.80 1.92 11.90
C CYS A 33 -5.75 1.82 10.77
N TYR A 34 -5.01 2.90 10.48
CA TYR A 34 -3.98 2.96 9.44
C TYR A 34 -4.46 2.66 8.01
N LEU A 35 -5.78 2.65 7.79
CA LEU A 35 -6.39 2.50 6.47
C LEU A 35 -6.46 3.84 5.74
N VAL A 36 -6.33 3.77 4.41
CA VAL A 36 -6.56 4.90 3.52
C VAL A 36 -8.06 5.06 3.29
N GLN A 37 -8.59 6.24 3.58
CA GLN A 37 -9.99 6.57 3.49
C GLN A 37 -10.18 7.87 2.69
N HIS A 38 -11.33 8.04 2.05
CA HIS A 38 -11.68 9.30 1.40
C HIS A 38 -11.86 10.43 2.44
N ARG A 39 -11.49 11.67 2.15
CA ARG A 39 -11.60 12.83 3.05
C ARG A 39 -13.01 13.06 3.60
N SER A 40 -14.05 12.61 2.88
CA SER A 40 -15.45 12.64 3.36
C SER A 40 -15.71 11.74 4.57
N GLN A 41 -14.81 10.80 4.84
CA GLN A 41 -14.84 9.88 5.98
C GLN A 41 -14.02 10.40 7.17
N VAL A 42 -13.44 11.61 7.10
CA VAL A 42 -12.81 12.23 8.27
C VAL A 42 -13.91 12.57 9.27
N ASP A 43 -13.65 12.24 10.53
CA ASP A 43 -14.54 12.59 11.65
C ASP A 43 -13.99 13.82 12.39
N HIS A 44 -12.78 13.68 12.92
CA HIS A 44 -12.05 14.77 13.57
C HIS A 44 -10.53 14.60 13.42
N GLU A 45 -9.80 15.68 13.66
CA GLU A 45 -8.33 15.66 13.72
C GLU A 45 -7.90 15.47 15.18
N GLY A 46 -7.24 14.35 15.47
CA GLY A 46 -6.68 14.04 16.78
C GLY A 46 -5.25 14.54 16.92
N LYS A 47 -4.67 14.39 18.12
CA LYS A 47 -3.26 14.75 18.39
C LYS A 47 -2.25 14.07 17.46
N ALA A 48 -2.57 12.86 16.98
CA ALA A 48 -1.71 12.06 16.12
C ALA A 48 -2.03 12.22 14.61
N GLY A 49 -3.06 12.98 14.25
CA GLY A 49 -3.53 13.15 12.88
C GLY A 49 -5.03 12.86 12.70
N PRO A 50 -5.51 12.80 11.45
CA PRO A 50 -6.94 12.61 11.13
C PRO A 50 -7.43 11.21 11.52
N ILE A 51 -8.66 11.14 12.04
CA ILE A 51 -9.35 9.90 12.43
C ILE A 51 -10.60 9.75 11.56
N CYS A 52 -10.89 8.52 11.11
CA CYS A 52 -12.08 8.24 10.30
C CYS A 52 -13.32 8.01 11.18
N LYS A 53 -14.52 8.19 10.59
CA LYS A 53 -15.83 7.99 11.24
C LYS A 53 -16.04 6.61 11.86
N ASP A 54 -15.37 5.59 11.33
CA ASP A 54 -15.45 4.21 11.84
C ASP A 54 -14.61 4.02 13.12
N CYS A 55 -13.61 4.88 13.35
CA CYS A 55 -12.66 4.82 14.46
C CYS A 55 -12.91 5.87 15.55
N ALA A 56 -13.84 6.80 15.32
CA ALA A 56 -14.18 7.90 16.21
C ALA A 56 -14.89 7.39 17.48
#